data_AF-A0A2E9R1Z7-F1
#
_entry.id   AF-A0A2E9R1Z7-F1
#
_cell.length_a   1.000
_cell.length_b   1.000
_cell.length_c   1.000
_cell.angle_alpha   90.00
_cell.angle_beta   90.00
_cell.angle_gamma   90.00
#
_symmetry.space_group_name_H-M   'P 1'
#
loop_
_entity.id
_entity.type
_entity.pdbx_description
1 polymer ?
#
loop_
_entity_poly.entity_id
_entity_poly.type
_entity_poly.pdbx_seq_one_letter_code
_entity_poly.pdbx_strand_id
1 'polypeptide(L)'
;MKKVTMPRWKWLLASGLLLCLAGCPSAARLQDNFRKVHIGWMGKTASVLDAWVRAEKVDLSWVKALPDCPCTIKVSGNNCVQKDVPFDTAEYRCSYQSGTLKFYHPGAEFELRQSKPSKKQKDTGLTKIGQQCTYGRRKKGDTVAYLITEGPAAGTVDKFGAMLGGMFLHRDADVDSFCLALKCSKNTFNQCVEQYLSVRPVNKGKSCKPFDPYGPAGGKSADANKNGIPDKWEKVRYDPSVAFTTCQ
;
A
#
# COMPACT_ATOMS: atom_id res chain seq x y z
N MET A 1 -15.04 -35.63 47.49
CA MET A 1 -15.61 -34.97 46.30
C MET A 1 -14.93 -35.52 45.06
N LYS A 2 -15.71 -36.05 44.12
CA LYS A 2 -15.27 -36.95 43.04
C LYS A 2 -14.59 -36.17 41.90
N LYS A 3 -13.39 -36.62 41.53
CA LYS A 3 -12.70 -36.24 40.28
C LYS A 3 -13.47 -36.83 39.09
N VAL A 4 -13.79 -36.00 38.09
CA VAL A 4 -14.32 -36.46 36.80
C VAL A 4 -13.18 -36.45 35.80
N THR A 5 -12.72 -37.64 35.44
CA THR A 5 -11.85 -37.92 34.30
C THR A 5 -12.70 -38.21 33.08
N MET A 6 -12.47 -37.52 31.96
CA MET A 6 -13.07 -37.86 30.66
C MET A 6 -12.19 -38.85 29.89
N PRO A 7 -12.77 -39.87 29.21
CA PRO A 7 -12.01 -40.90 28.53
C PRO A 7 -11.61 -40.50 27.10
N ARG A 8 -10.42 -40.99 26.71
CA ARG A 8 -9.93 -41.15 25.33
C ARG A 8 -10.72 -42.26 24.61
N TRP A 9 -10.33 -42.60 23.37
CA TRP A 9 -10.89 -43.57 22.39
C TRP A 9 -11.77 -42.90 21.32
N LYS A 10 -11.23 -42.52 20.14
CA LYS A 10 -10.83 -43.30 18.94
C LYS A 10 -11.99 -44.00 18.19
N TRP A 11 -12.32 -43.43 17.02
CA TRP A 11 -12.70 -44.05 15.74
C TRP A 11 -12.05 -43.12 14.68
N LEU A 12 -11.00 -43.44 13.91
CA LEU A 12 -10.85 -44.36 12.75
C LEU A 12 -12.02 -44.21 11.76
N LEU A 13 -11.87 -43.42 10.69
CA LEU A 13 -11.27 -43.72 9.36
C LEU A 13 -12.36 -44.06 8.32
N ALA A 14 -12.54 -43.17 7.33
CA ALA A 14 -12.77 -43.50 5.93
C ALA A 14 -12.73 -42.18 5.13
N SER A 15 -11.62 -41.89 4.46
CA SER A 15 -11.51 -42.07 3.00
C SER A 15 -12.24 -40.97 2.22
N GLY A 16 -11.54 -39.85 2.05
CA GLY A 16 -11.98 -38.71 1.25
C GLY A 16 -10.79 -38.01 0.60
N LEU A 17 -10.14 -38.74 -0.30
CA LEU A 17 -9.39 -38.23 -1.45
C LEU A 17 -8.34 -37.13 -1.21
N LEU A 18 -7.15 -37.61 -0.86
CA LEU A 18 -5.88 -37.00 -1.20
C LEU A 18 -5.72 -37.02 -2.73
N LEU A 19 -5.98 -35.91 -3.44
CA LEU A 19 -5.51 -35.66 -4.82
C LEU A 19 -5.82 -34.22 -5.27
N CYS A 20 -4.90 -33.31 -4.97
CA CYS A 20 -4.59 -32.14 -5.83
C CYS A 20 -3.20 -31.57 -5.49
N LEU A 21 -2.24 -32.44 -5.12
CA LEU A 21 -0.82 -32.10 -5.04
C LEU A 21 -0.11 -32.63 -6.30
N ALA A 22 -0.51 -32.11 -7.45
CA ALA A 22 0.27 -32.18 -8.68
C ALA A 22 -0.28 -31.13 -9.66
N GLY A 23 0.49 -30.06 -9.88
CA GLY A 23 0.33 -29.25 -11.09
C GLY A 23 -0.58 -28.03 -10.98
N CYS A 24 -0.40 -27.16 -9.99
CA CYS A 24 -0.67 -25.73 -10.21
C CYS A 24 0.67 -25.02 -10.43
N PRO A 25 1.13 -24.83 -11.69
CA PRO A 25 2.37 -24.11 -11.96
C PRO A 25 2.22 -22.60 -11.73
N SER A 26 1.14 -22.11 -11.13
CA SER A 26 0.68 -20.74 -11.33
C SER A 26 1.45 -19.70 -10.52
N ALA A 27 1.82 -19.95 -9.26
CA ALA A 27 2.45 -18.90 -8.46
C ALA A 27 3.94 -18.67 -8.77
N ALA A 28 4.75 -19.73 -8.82
CA ALA A 28 6.18 -19.63 -9.09
C ALA A 28 6.49 -19.29 -10.56
N ARG A 29 5.70 -19.80 -11.51
CA ARG A 29 5.87 -19.52 -12.95
C ARG A 29 5.36 -18.13 -13.35
N LEU A 30 4.46 -17.53 -12.56
CA LEU A 30 4.12 -16.12 -12.71
C LEU A 30 5.33 -15.23 -12.37
N GLN A 31 6.03 -15.48 -11.25
CA GLN A 31 7.22 -14.72 -10.87
C GLN A 31 8.36 -14.83 -11.90
N ASP A 32 8.62 -16.01 -12.46
CA ASP A 32 9.64 -16.18 -13.50
C ASP A 32 9.28 -15.52 -14.84
N ASN A 33 7.98 -15.39 -15.15
CA ASN A 33 7.52 -14.68 -16.34
C ASN A 33 7.65 -13.15 -16.19
N PHE A 34 7.62 -12.59 -14.98
CA PHE A 34 7.88 -11.16 -14.77
C PHE A 34 9.31 -10.75 -15.17
N ARG A 35 10.31 -11.62 -14.94
CA ARG A 35 11.72 -11.33 -15.27
C ARG A 35 12.04 -11.29 -16.77
N LYS A 36 11.27 -11.96 -17.62
CA LYS A 36 11.61 -12.17 -19.04
C LYS A 36 10.93 -11.23 -20.04
N VAL A 37 10.03 -10.36 -19.59
CA VAL A 37 9.29 -9.46 -20.49
C VAL A 37 9.93 -8.07 -20.52
N HIS A 38 11.17 -8.00 -20.95
CA HIS A 38 11.71 -6.78 -21.56
C HIS A 38 11.56 -6.91 -23.08
N ILE A 39 10.92 -5.91 -23.70
CA ILE A 39 10.85 -5.61 -25.15
C ILE A 39 9.46 -5.93 -25.78
N GLY A 40 8.70 -4.85 -26.04
CA GLY A 40 7.33 -4.81 -26.58
C GLY A 40 6.31 -4.12 -25.66
N TRP A 41 6.50 -2.84 -25.34
CA TRP A 41 6.26 -2.30 -23.98
C TRP A 41 4.97 -1.49 -23.68
N MET A 42 3.97 -1.39 -24.58
CA MET A 42 2.69 -0.73 -24.21
C MET A 42 1.46 -1.67 -24.25
N GLY A 43 1.39 -2.61 -25.18
CA GLY A 43 0.33 -3.65 -25.17
C GLY A 43 0.55 -4.74 -24.12
N LYS A 44 1.81 -5.07 -23.82
CA LYS A 44 2.17 -6.07 -22.78
C LYS A 44 2.04 -5.52 -21.36
N THR A 45 2.26 -4.23 -21.12
CA THR A 45 2.23 -3.68 -19.75
C THR A 45 0.84 -3.73 -19.13
N ALA A 46 -0.19 -3.34 -19.88
CA ALA A 46 -1.57 -3.39 -19.40
C ALA A 46 -2.03 -4.83 -19.10
N SER A 47 -1.70 -5.79 -19.98
CA SER A 47 -2.08 -7.20 -19.77
C SER A 47 -1.32 -7.86 -18.61
N VAL A 48 -0.03 -7.51 -18.42
CA VAL A 48 0.75 -7.95 -17.26
C VAL A 48 0.20 -7.37 -15.96
N LEU A 49 -0.12 -6.07 -15.94
CA LEU A 49 -0.73 -5.40 -14.79
C LEU A 49 -2.08 -6.05 -14.44
N ASP A 50 -2.95 -6.27 -15.43
CA ASP A 50 -4.25 -6.88 -15.25
C ASP A 50 -4.14 -8.32 -14.71
N ALA A 51 -3.20 -9.12 -15.22
CA ALA A 51 -2.91 -10.45 -14.68
C ALA A 51 -2.42 -10.39 -13.22
N TRP A 52 -1.54 -9.44 -12.89
CA TRP A 52 -1.07 -9.21 -11.53
C TRP A 52 -2.21 -8.81 -10.58
N VAL A 53 -3.02 -7.83 -10.98
CA VAL A 53 -4.18 -7.36 -10.18
C VAL A 53 -5.17 -8.49 -9.93
N ARG A 54 -5.47 -9.32 -10.95
CA ARG A 54 -6.32 -10.50 -10.75
C ARG A 54 -5.74 -11.46 -9.72
N ALA A 55 -4.44 -11.72 -9.77
CA ALA A 55 -3.78 -12.61 -8.82
C ALA A 55 -3.81 -12.04 -7.39
N GLU A 56 -3.54 -10.75 -7.22
CA GLU A 56 -3.57 -10.10 -5.90
C GLU A 56 -4.98 -10.00 -5.31
N LYS A 57 -6.01 -9.82 -6.14
CA LYS A 57 -7.42 -9.77 -5.69
C LYS A 57 -7.91 -11.08 -5.07
N VAL A 58 -7.24 -12.20 -5.31
CA VAL A 58 -7.60 -13.50 -4.72
C VAL A 58 -7.55 -13.44 -3.19
N ASP A 59 -6.60 -12.71 -2.62
CA ASP A 59 -6.47 -12.58 -1.17
C ASP A 59 -5.98 -11.19 -0.74
N LEU A 60 -6.92 -10.41 -0.20
CA LEU A 60 -6.67 -9.13 0.47
C LEU A 60 -6.92 -9.21 1.98
N SER A 61 -7.02 -10.42 2.55
CA SER A 61 -7.28 -10.59 3.99
C SER A 61 -6.15 -10.02 4.86
N TRP A 62 -4.91 -10.04 4.36
CA TRP A 62 -3.74 -9.47 5.02
C TRP A 62 -3.87 -7.98 5.29
N VAL A 63 -4.57 -7.23 4.42
CA VAL A 63 -4.82 -5.79 4.60
C VAL A 63 -5.53 -5.52 5.93
N LYS A 64 -6.42 -6.43 6.36
CA LYS A 64 -7.15 -6.29 7.62
C LYS A 64 -6.22 -6.38 8.83
N ALA A 65 -5.03 -6.96 8.73
CA ALA A 65 -4.07 -7.04 9.83
C ALA A 65 -3.28 -5.74 10.03
N LEU A 66 -3.32 -4.81 9.07
CA LEU A 66 -2.65 -3.53 9.19
C LEU A 66 -3.38 -2.59 10.15
N PRO A 67 -2.63 -1.76 10.89
CA PRO A 67 -3.19 -0.68 11.70
C PRO A 67 -3.73 0.46 10.83
N ASP A 68 -4.70 1.19 11.35
CA ASP A 68 -5.24 2.40 10.72
C ASP A 68 -4.25 3.56 10.82
N CYS A 69 -4.15 4.38 9.77
CA CYS A 69 -3.39 5.62 9.83
C CYS A 69 -4.08 6.62 10.77
N PRO A 70 -3.32 7.35 11.61
CA PRO A 70 -3.89 8.44 12.40
C PRO A 70 -4.39 9.56 11.47
N CYS A 71 -5.45 10.25 11.85
CA CYS A 71 -6.00 11.32 11.01
C CYS A 71 -5.13 12.58 10.98
N THR A 72 -4.32 12.78 12.02
CA THR A 72 -3.45 13.95 12.15
C THR A 72 -2.15 13.57 12.84
N ILE A 73 -1.09 14.28 12.50
CA ILE A 73 0.21 14.20 13.19
C ILE A 73 0.66 15.60 13.60
N LYS A 74 1.38 15.69 14.73
CA LYS A 74 2.07 16.92 15.12
C LYS A 74 3.42 17.00 14.44
N VAL A 75 3.74 18.17 13.90
CA VAL A 75 5.00 18.47 13.20
C VAL A 75 5.62 19.75 13.74
N SER A 76 6.95 19.82 13.74
CA SER A 76 7.74 21.00 14.05
C SER A 76 8.80 21.16 12.97
N GLY A 77 8.64 22.19 12.15
CA GLY A 77 9.43 22.37 10.93
C GLY A 77 9.26 21.17 9.99
N ASN A 78 10.35 20.41 9.84
CA ASN A 78 10.45 19.22 8.98
C ASN A 78 10.45 17.91 9.78
N ASN A 79 10.20 17.96 11.09
CA ASN A 79 10.20 16.78 11.96
C ASN A 79 8.77 16.45 12.40
N CYS A 80 8.40 15.17 12.41
CA CYS A 80 7.22 14.73 13.16
C CYS A 80 7.58 14.66 14.65
N VAL A 81 6.77 15.28 15.51
CA VAL A 81 7.04 15.39 16.96
C VAL A 81 6.16 14.44 17.75
N GLN A 82 5.90 13.24 17.23
CA GLN A 82 4.87 12.33 17.75
C GLN A 82 4.93 12.17 19.28
N LYS A 83 3.94 12.74 19.97
CA LYS A 83 3.72 12.55 21.41
C LYS A 83 2.29 12.11 21.75
N ASP A 84 1.31 12.39 20.88
CA ASP A 84 -0.12 12.25 21.20
C ASP A 84 -0.91 11.42 20.18
N VAL A 85 -0.25 10.51 19.46
CA VAL A 85 -0.90 9.68 18.43
C VAL A 85 -0.89 8.22 18.92
N PRO A 86 -2.02 7.49 18.87
CA PRO A 86 -2.21 6.21 19.58
C PRO A 86 -1.54 5.00 18.90
N PHE A 87 -0.33 5.18 18.39
CA PHE A 87 0.55 4.08 17.99
C PHE A 87 1.88 4.26 18.73
N ASP A 88 2.48 3.15 19.14
CA ASP A 88 3.79 3.17 19.76
C ASP A 88 4.76 3.82 18.77
N THR A 89 5.35 4.95 19.13
CA THR A 89 6.29 5.69 18.27
C THR A 89 7.51 4.85 17.91
N ALA A 90 7.75 3.74 18.63
CA ALA A 90 8.73 2.74 18.28
C ALA A 90 8.35 1.89 17.06
N GLU A 91 7.07 1.87 16.64
CA GLU A 91 6.55 1.09 15.52
C GLU A 91 6.55 1.85 14.19
N TYR A 92 6.84 3.16 14.18
CA TYR A 92 6.85 3.98 12.97
C TYR A 92 8.11 4.84 12.84
N ARG A 93 8.51 5.08 11.60
CA ARG A 93 9.53 6.06 11.22
C ARG A 93 8.86 7.20 10.47
N CYS A 94 9.07 8.42 10.94
CA CYS A 94 8.69 9.62 10.19
C CYS A 94 9.78 10.03 9.20
N SER A 95 9.37 10.52 8.04
CA SER A 95 10.24 11.17 7.06
C SER A 95 9.54 12.41 6.48
N TYR A 96 10.31 13.41 6.06
CA TYR A 96 9.83 14.64 5.46
C TYR A 96 10.44 14.83 4.07
N GLN A 97 9.57 15.01 3.07
CA GLN A 97 9.92 15.40 1.70
C GLN A 97 11.14 14.66 1.10
N SER A 98 11.29 13.36 1.40
CA SER A 98 12.33 12.54 0.78
C SER A 98 12.13 12.46 -0.74
N GLY A 99 13.21 12.26 -1.51
CA GLY A 99 13.11 12.13 -2.97
C GLY A 99 12.16 11.00 -3.38
N THR A 100 12.18 9.90 -2.63
CA THR A 100 11.25 8.77 -2.81
C THR A 100 9.80 9.17 -2.47
N LEU A 101 9.57 9.92 -1.39
CA LEU A 101 8.23 10.39 -1.06
C LEU A 101 7.66 11.28 -2.16
N LYS A 102 8.43 12.24 -2.67
CA LYS A 102 8.00 13.14 -3.74
C LYS A 102 7.68 12.41 -5.04
N PHE A 103 8.39 11.31 -5.31
CA PHE A 103 8.14 10.49 -6.49
C PHE A 103 6.88 9.65 -6.35
N TYR A 104 6.78 8.82 -5.30
CA TYR A 104 5.67 7.87 -5.16
C TYR A 104 4.37 8.52 -4.69
N HIS A 105 4.48 9.62 -3.93
CA HIS A 105 3.35 10.33 -3.32
C HIS A 105 3.49 11.83 -3.59
N PRO A 106 3.44 12.27 -4.87
CA PRO A 106 3.58 13.68 -5.20
C PRO A 106 2.51 14.46 -4.44
N GLY A 107 2.90 15.55 -3.77
CA GLY A 107 2.00 16.37 -2.95
C GLY A 107 2.00 16.04 -1.45
N ALA A 108 2.53 14.88 -1.04
CA ALA A 108 2.77 14.59 0.37
C ALA A 108 3.96 15.38 0.92
N GLU A 109 3.85 15.87 2.15
CA GLU A 109 4.93 16.55 2.86
C GLU A 109 5.64 15.63 3.85
N PHE A 110 4.87 14.82 4.56
CA PHE A 110 5.36 13.90 5.58
C PHE A 110 4.89 12.48 5.26
N GLU A 111 5.70 11.50 5.64
CA GLU A 111 5.29 10.10 5.69
C GLU A 111 5.53 9.53 7.07
N LEU A 112 4.63 8.65 7.49
CA LEU A 112 4.86 7.69 8.54
C LEU A 112 4.92 6.31 7.92
N ARG A 113 6.05 5.63 8.08
CA ARG A 113 6.24 4.28 7.60
C ARG A 113 6.44 3.33 8.75
N GLN A 114 5.69 2.24 8.77
CA GLN A 114 5.82 1.25 9.82
C GLN A 114 7.24 0.65 9.84
N SER A 115 7.89 0.67 11.00
CA SER A 115 9.24 0.17 11.27
C SER A 115 9.26 -1.08 12.14
N LYS A 116 8.15 -1.41 12.82
CA LYS A 116 7.97 -2.69 13.55
C LYS A 116 6.54 -3.22 13.37
N PRO A 117 6.32 -4.55 13.43
CA PRO A 117 4.98 -5.11 13.33
C PRO A 117 4.13 -4.73 14.55
N SER A 118 2.89 -4.34 14.29
CA SER A 118 1.89 -4.06 15.34
C SER A 118 1.54 -5.34 16.10
N LYS A 119 0.88 -5.20 17.27
CA LYS A 119 0.35 -6.34 18.02
C LYS A 119 -0.53 -7.26 17.14
N LYS A 120 -1.44 -6.68 16.35
CA LYS A 120 -2.35 -7.44 15.47
C LYS A 120 -1.61 -8.29 14.43
N GLN A 121 -0.52 -7.76 13.88
CA GLN A 121 0.33 -8.48 12.94
C GLN A 121 1.11 -9.62 13.62
N LYS A 122 1.55 -9.42 14.86
CA LYS A 122 2.18 -10.48 15.65
C LYS A 122 1.19 -11.61 15.94
N ASP A 123 -0.03 -11.25 16.36
CA ASP A 123 -1.09 -12.21 16.70
C ASP A 123 -1.56 -13.04 15.49
N THR A 124 -1.44 -12.49 14.27
CA THR A 124 -1.82 -13.16 13.01
C THR A 124 -0.63 -13.79 12.26
N GLY A 125 0.60 -13.61 12.73
CA GLY A 125 1.81 -14.04 12.04
C GLY A 125 2.20 -13.22 10.80
N LEU A 126 1.43 -12.18 10.46
CA LEU A 126 1.65 -11.31 9.30
C LEU A 126 2.64 -10.18 9.63
N THR A 127 3.85 -10.52 10.07
CA THR A 127 4.81 -9.54 10.60
C THR A 127 5.58 -8.75 9.53
N LYS A 128 5.45 -9.12 8.26
CA LYS A 128 6.19 -8.51 7.15
C LYS A 128 5.39 -7.51 6.32
N ILE A 129 4.06 -7.48 6.45
CA ILE A 129 3.22 -6.49 5.76
C ILE A 129 3.42 -5.11 6.41
N GLY A 130 3.31 -4.02 5.65
CA GLY A 130 3.59 -2.68 6.14
C GLY A 130 2.48 -1.67 5.87
N GLN A 131 2.44 -0.63 6.70
CA GLN A 131 1.63 0.55 6.45
C GLN A 131 2.51 1.76 6.12
N GLN A 132 2.17 2.48 5.04
CA GLN A 132 2.67 3.82 4.77
C GLN A 132 1.51 4.81 4.84
N CYS A 133 1.65 5.86 5.64
CA CYS A 133 0.68 6.94 5.76
C CYS A 133 1.33 8.24 5.30
N THR A 134 0.65 9.04 4.50
CA THR A 134 1.18 10.33 4.03
C THR A 134 0.33 11.49 4.53
N TYR A 135 0.98 12.63 4.77
CA TYR A 135 0.35 13.79 5.36
C TYR A 135 0.77 15.06 4.64
N GLY A 136 -0.13 16.03 4.62
CA GLY A 136 0.13 17.38 4.15
C GLY A 136 -0.36 18.40 5.17
N ARG A 137 0.25 19.59 5.18
CA ARG A 137 -0.27 20.73 5.93
C ARG A 137 -1.36 21.41 5.11
N ARG A 138 -2.31 22.03 5.78
CA ARG A 138 -3.30 22.89 5.10
C ARG A 138 -2.69 24.25 4.78
N LYS A 139 -1.83 24.75 5.66
CA LYS A 139 -1.09 25.99 5.48
C LYS A 139 0.38 25.81 5.84
N LYS A 140 1.25 26.50 5.11
CA LYS A 140 2.68 26.55 5.43
C LYS A 140 2.85 27.11 6.84
N GLY A 141 3.60 26.39 7.68
CA GLY A 141 3.82 26.75 9.08
C GLY A 141 2.86 26.10 10.08
N ASP A 142 1.81 25.40 9.62
CA ASP A 142 0.95 24.62 10.53
C ASP A 142 1.79 23.56 11.28
N THR A 143 1.49 23.39 12.57
CA THR A 143 2.09 22.35 13.43
C THR A 143 1.30 21.04 13.41
N VAL A 144 0.24 20.98 12.60
CA VAL A 144 -0.60 19.80 12.40
C VAL A 144 -0.64 19.48 10.91
N ALA A 145 -0.27 18.25 10.55
CA ALA A 145 -0.47 17.72 9.22
C ALA A 145 -1.61 16.70 9.24
N TYR A 146 -2.37 16.64 8.15
CA TYR A 146 -3.59 15.84 8.01
C TYR A 146 -3.32 14.66 7.10
N LEU A 147 -3.89 13.51 7.43
CA LEU A 147 -3.80 12.30 6.62
C LEU A 147 -4.38 12.58 5.23
N ILE A 148 -3.60 12.28 4.20
CA ILE A 148 -4.06 12.36 2.82
C ILE A 148 -4.82 11.06 2.51
N THR A 149 -6.11 11.17 2.22
CA THR A 149 -7.03 10.01 2.17
C THR A 149 -7.39 9.57 0.75
N GLU A 150 -6.93 10.30 -0.26
CA GLU A 150 -7.25 10.07 -1.67
C GLU A 150 -6.23 10.73 -2.59
N GLY A 151 -6.23 10.28 -3.86
CA GLY A 151 -5.39 10.84 -4.91
C GLY A 151 -3.94 10.37 -4.87
N PRO A 152 -3.10 10.91 -5.78
CA PRO A 152 -1.73 10.45 -5.98
C PRO A 152 -0.81 10.71 -4.78
N ALA A 153 -1.17 11.65 -3.90
CA ALA A 153 -0.40 11.96 -2.70
C ALA A 153 -0.65 10.98 -1.54
N ALA A 154 -1.65 10.10 -1.64
CA ALA A 154 -2.11 9.27 -0.53
C ALA A 154 -1.26 8.00 -0.34
N GLY A 155 -0.88 7.76 0.91
CA GLY A 155 -0.14 6.56 1.31
C GLY A 155 -0.95 5.29 1.11
N THR A 156 -0.27 4.23 0.69
CA THR A 156 -0.87 2.91 0.43
C THR A 156 -0.37 1.88 1.43
N VAL A 157 -1.06 0.75 1.48
CA VAL A 157 -0.58 -0.43 2.19
C VAL A 157 0.57 -1.08 1.40
N ASP A 158 1.59 -1.57 2.10
CA ASP A 158 2.68 -2.36 1.53
C ASP A 158 2.42 -3.84 1.83
N LYS A 159 2.41 -4.71 0.81
CA LYS A 159 2.35 -6.16 1.06
C LYS A 159 3.62 -6.65 1.76
N PHE A 160 4.75 -5.99 1.51
CA PHE A 160 5.95 -6.17 2.31
C PHE A 160 6.49 -4.81 2.74
N GLY A 161 6.51 -4.53 4.04
CA GLY A 161 7.06 -3.29 4.57
C GLY A 161 8.58 -3.23 4.38
N ALA A 162 9.07 -2.18 3.72
CA ALA A 162 10.50 -1.99 3.47
C ALA A 162 11.37 -2.08 4.74
N MET A 163 10.85 -1.56 5.87
CA MET A 163 11.56 -1.51 7.15
C MET A 163 11.35 -2.77 8.00
N LEU A 164 10.56 -3.75 7.54
CA LEU A 164 10.21 -4.97 8.28
C LEU A 164 10.99 -6.20 7.79
N GLY A 165 12.24 -5.98 7.33
CA GLY A 165 13.12 -7.03 6.80
C GLY A 165 12.68 -7.55 5.42
N GLY A 166 11.84 -6.80 4.71
CA GLY A 166 11.22 -7.20 3.45
C GLY A 166 11.70 -6.42 2.23
N MET A 167 12.81 -5.67 2.26
CA MET A 167 13.14 -4.69 1.20
C MET A 167 13.12 -5.25 -0.24
N PHE A 168 13.67 -6.45 -0.48
CA PHE A 168 13.61 -7.07 -1.81
C PHE A 168 12.18 -7.45 -2.21
N LEU A 169 11.43 -8.06 -1.29
CA LEU A 169 10.03 -8.42 -1.53
C LEU A 169 9.12 -7.19 -1.69
N HIS A 170 9.44 -6.11 -0.97
CA HIS A 170 8.77 -4.81 -1.10
C HIS A 170 8.99 -4.22 -2.49
N ARG A 171 10.24 -4.27 -2.97
CA ARG A 171 10.56 -3.82 -4.32
C ARG A 171 9.71 -4.59 -5.33
N ASP A 172 9.77 -5.92 -5.31
CA ASP A 172 9.10 -6.74 -6.31
C ASP A 172 7.56 -6.62 -6.24
N ALA A 173 6.99 -6.68 -5.04
CA ALA A 173 5.54 -6.81 -4.85
C ALA A 173 4.78 -5.47 -4.78
N ASP A 174 5.46 -4.38 -4.44
CA ASP A 174 4.84 -3.06 -4.25
C ASP A 174 5.43 -2.05 -5.24
N VAL A 175 6.76 -1.85 -5.23
CA VAL A 175 7.43 -0.83 -6.05
C VAL A 175 7.34 -1.14 -7.55
N ASP A 176 7.80 -2.31 -7.99
CA ASP A 176 7.85 -2.67 -9.41
C ASP A 176 6.44 -2.76 -10.00
N SER A 177 5.47 -3.21 -9.19
CA SER A 177 4.06 -3.28 -9.58
C SER A 177 3.45 -1.88 -9.73
N PHE A 178 3.79 -0.93 -8.87
CA PHE A 178 3.41 0.47 -9.04
C PHE A 178 4.09 1.11 -10.26
N CYS A 179 5.38 0.84 -10.48
CA CYS A 179 6.13 1.29 -11.65
C CYS A 179 5.52 0.76 -12.95
N LEU A 180 5.06 -0.50 -12.97
CA LEU A 180 4.32 -1.08 -14.08
C LEU A 180 2.99 -0.34 -14.33
N ALA A 181 2.26 -0.01 -13.26
CA ALA A 181 1.04 0.79 -13.34
C ALA A 181 1.29 2.21 -13.87
N LEU A 182 2.34 2.89 -13.41
CA LEU A 182 2.76 4.19 -13.93
C LEU A 182 3.17 4.13 -15.40
N LYS A 183 3.87 3.07 -15.80
CA LYS A 183 4.25 2.93 -17.21
C LYS A 183 3.04 2.67 -18.10
N CYS A 184 2.12 1.81 -17.65
CA CYS A 184 0.80 1.62 -18.27
C CYS A 184 0.05 2.95 -18.39
N SER A 185 0.17 3.82 -17.38
CA SER A 185 -0.47 5.12 -17.36
C SER A 185 0.26 6.23 -18.12
N LYS A 186 1.42 5.95 -18.75
CA LYS A 186 2.29 6.98 -19.34
C LYS A 186 2.69 8.08 -18.32
N ASN A 187 2.99 7.67 -17.09
CA ASN A 187 3.42 8.50 -15.96
C ASN A 187 2.37 9.53 -15.48
N THR A 188 1.09 9.23 -15.65
CA THR A 188 -0.02 10.02 -15.09
C THR A 188 -0.84 9.22 -14.09
N PHE A 189 -1.60 9.89 -13.23
CA PHE A 189 -2.57 9.21 -12.38
C PHE A 189 -3.83 8.89 -13.20
N ASN A 190 -4.00 7.64 -13.63
CA ASN A 190 -5.12 7.21 -14.47
C ASN A 190 -5.63 5.79 -14.10
N GLN A 191 -6.46 5.20 -14.95
CA GLN A 191 -7.04 3.87 -14.76
C GLN A 191 -6.03 2.76 -14.41
N CYS A 192 -4.80 2.76 -14.95
CA CYS A 192 -3.80 1.74 -14.58
C CYS A 192 -3.33 1.90 -13.12
N VAL A 193 -3.18 3.13 -12.65
CA VAL A 193 -2.83 3.40 -11.24
C VAL A 193 -4.01 3.03 -10.33
N GLU A 194 -5.24 3.33 -10.74
CA GLU A 194 -6.45 2.90 -10.02
C GLU A 194 -6.54 1.36 -9.90
N GLN A 195 -6.15 0.63 -10.95
CA GLN A 195 -6.07 -0.83 -10.89
C GLN A 195 -5.08 -1.31 -9.83
N TYR A 196 -3.89 -0.69 -9.74
CA TYR A 196 -2.93 -0.96 -8.66
C TYR A 196 -3.53 -0.65 -7.28
N LEU A 197 -4.16 0.52 -7.12
CA LEU A 197 -4.79 0.94 -5.85
C LEU A 197 -5.95 0.03 -5.44
N SER A 198 -6.57 -0.71 -6.37
CA SER A 198 -7.60 -1.70 -6.04
C SER A 198 -7.10 -2.90 -5.23
N VAL A 199 -5.78 -3.16 -5.22
CA VAL A 199 -5.12 -4.24 -4.44
C VAL A 199 -4.05 -3.72 -3.47
N ARG A 200 -3.75 -2.43 -3.54
CA ARG A 200 -2.93 -1.67 -2.59
C ARG A 200 -3.72 -0.44 -2.14
N PRO A 201 -4.83 -0.62 -1.41
CA PRO A 201 -5.73 0.46 -1.08
C PRO A 201 -5.04 1.54 -0.23
N VAL A 202 -5.48 2.78 -0.44
CA VAL A 202 -5.17 3.89 0.46
C VAL A 202 -5.72 3.63 1.85
N ASN A 203 -4.90 3.83 2.88
CA ASN A 203 -5.38 3.76 4.26
C ASN A 203 -6.03 5.11 4.65
N LYS A 204 -7.34 5.08 4.86
CA LYS A 204 -8.15 6.27 5.15
C LYS A 204 -8.30 6.55 6.65
N GLY A 205 -7.62 5.77 7.49
CA GLY A 205 -7.75 5.80 8.95
C GLY A 205 -9.15 5.43 9.47
N LYS A 206 -9.34 5.47 10.79
CA LYS A 206 -10.65 5.27 11.44
C LYS A 206 -11.48 6.55 11.36
N SER A 207 -12.11 6.80 10.22
CA SER A 207 -13.04 7.93 10.01
C SER A 207 -12.39 9.30 9.89
N CYS A 208 -11.23 9.39 9.24
CA CYS A 208 -10.60 10.67 8.97
C CYS A 208 -11.42 11.50 7.98
N LYS A 209 -11.46 12.82 8.20
CA LYS A 209 -12.05 13.74 7.22
C LYS A 209 -11.22 13.70 5.94
N PRO A 210 -11.85 13.63 4.75
CA PRO A 210 -11.12 13.65 3.50
C PRO A 210 -10.19 14.85 3.41
N PHE A 211 -8.96 14.59 2.99
CA PHE A 211 -7.97 15.63 2.71
C PHE A 211 -7.19 15.25 1.46
N ASP A 212 -7.20 16.18 0.50
CA ASP A 212 -6.46 16.12 -0.75
C ASP A 212 -5.63 17.42 -0.85
N PRO A 213 -4.29 17.36 -0.89
CA PRO A 213 -3.44 18.54 -1.01
C PRO A 213 -3.62 19.28 -2.34
N TYR A 214 -4.27 18.67 -3.33
CA TYR A 214 -4.61 19.26 -4.62
C TYR A 214 -6.03 19.83 -4.69
N GLY A 215 -6.82 19.70 -3.62
CA GLY A 215 -8.16 20.27 -3.55
C GLY A 215 -8.16 21.79 -3.33
N PRO A 216 -9.24 22.50 -3.71
CA PRO A 216 -9.43 23.88 -3.29
C PRO A 216 -9.40 23.94 -1.76
N ALA A 217 -8.75 24.98 -1.21
CA ALA A 217 -8.71 25.23 0.23
C ALA A 217 -10.15 25.25 0.79
N GLY A 218 -10.58 24.17 1.46
CA GLY A 218 -11.96 24.01 1.91
C GLY A 218 -12.65 22.68 1.60
N GLY A 219 -12.01 21.74 0.90
CA GLY A 219 -12.46 20.34 0.87
C GLY A 219 -13.67 20.05 -0.02
N LYS A 220 -13.92 20.85 -1.07
CA LYS A 220 -14.83 20.42 -2.14
C LYS A 220 -14.09 19.40 -3.03
N SER A 221 -14.65 18.19 -3.14
CA SER A 221 -14.24 17.22 -4.15
C SER A 221 -14.37 17.87 -5.53
N ALA A 222 -13.35 17.73 -6.38
CA ALA A 222 -13.44 18.24 -7.75
C ALA A 222 -14.31 17.30 -8.58
N ASP A 223 -15.03 17.83 -9.56
CA ASP A 223 -15.83 17.02 -10.47
C ASP A 223 -14.96 15.90 -11.10
N ALA A 224 -15.44 14.67 -10.99
CA ALA A 224 -14.79 13.51 -11.57
C ALA A 224 -15.01 13.50 -13.08
N ASN A 225 -13.97 13.13 -13.83
CA ASN A 225 -14.08 12.99 -15.28
C ASN A 225 -14.88 11.74 -15.66
N LYS A 226 -15.04 11.50 -16.97
CA LYS A 226 -15.79 10.35 -17.51
C LYS A 226 -15.31 8.97 -17.03
N ASN A 227 -14.11 8.89 -16.45
CA ASN A 227 -13.53 7.67 -15.89
C ASN A 227 -13.61 7.62 -14.35
N GLY A 228 -14.29 8.57 -13.70
CA GLY A 228 -14.39 8.66 -12.25
C GLY A 228 -13.14 9.25 -11.56
N ILE A 229 -12.19 9.79 -12.32
CA ILE A 229 -10.96 10.38 -11.80
C ILE A 229 -11.12 11.91 -11.78
N PRO A 230 -10.92 12.59 -10.64
CA PRO A 230 -10.90 14.05 -10.60
C PRO A 230 -9.94 14.63 -11.63
N ASP A 231 -10.40 15.55 -12.48
CA ASP A 231 -9.60 16.17 -13.58
C ASP A 231 -8.26 16.77 -13.10
N LYS A 232 -8.20 17.15 -11.82
CA LYS A 232 -6.99 17.67 -11.17
C LYS A 232 -5.88 16.63 -11.02
N TRP A 233 -6.19 15.34 -10.89
CA TRP A 233 -5.19 14.29 -10.71
C TRP A 233 -4.54 13.85 -12.02
N GLU A 234 -5.25 13.94 -13.15
CA GLU A 234 -4.66 13.65 -14.48
C GLU A 234 -3.50 14.60 -14.84
N LYS A 235 -3.51 15.80 -14.25
CA LYS A 235 -2.46 16.81 -14.44
C LYS A 235 -1.23 16.55 -13.56
N VAL A 236 -1.32 15.68 -12.55
CA VAL A 236 -0.16 15.29 -11.74
C VAL A 236 0.72 14.38 -12.59
N ARG A 237 1.85 14.93 -13.04
CA ARG A 237 2.88 14.18 -13.76
C ARG A 237 3.95 13.72 -12.78
N TYR A 238 4.23 12.43 -12.83
CA TYR A 238 5.38 11.88 -12.12
C TYR A 238 6.66 12.32 -12.83
N ASP A 239 7.63 12.84 -12.07
CA ASP A 239 8.91 13.27 -12.63
C ASP A 239 9.72 12.05 -13.11
N PRO A 240 9.91 11.88 -14.43
CA PRO A 240 10.60 10.72 -14.97
C PRO A 240 12.09 10.68 -14.61
N SER A 241 12.69 11.82 -14.24
CA SER A 241 14.10 11.87 -13.82
C SER A 241 14.32 11.19 -12.47
N VAL A 242 13.29 11.15 -11.61
CA VAL A 242 13.32 10.43 -10.33
C VAL A 242 12.85 8.97 -10.50
N ALA A 243 11.97 8.71 -11.47
CA ALA A 243 11.56 7.36 -11.86
C ALA A 243 12.74 6.51 -12.33
N PHE A 244 13.70 7.13 -13.02
CA PHE A 244 14.81 6.43 -13.66
C PHE A 244 15.80 5.79 -12.69
N THR A 245 15.75 6.04 -11.38
CA THR A 245 16.59 5.32 -10.41
C THR A 245 15.81 4.28 -9.59
N THR A 246 14.48 4.34 -9.63
CA THR A 246 13.61 3.61 -8.71
C THR A 246 12.65 2.63 -9.40
N CYS A 247 12.39 2.81 -10.70
CA CYS A 247 11.55 1.97 -11.55
C CYS A 247 12.34 1.26 -12.68
N GLN A 248 13.64 0.99 -12.47
CA GLN A 248 14.49 0.23 -13.41
C GLN A 248 14.41 -1.27 -13.19
#